data_AF-A0A938MIZ2-F1
#
_entry.id   AF-A0A938MIZ2-F1
#
_cell.length_a   1.000
_cell.length_b   1.000
_cell.length_c   1.000
_cell.angle_alpha   90.00
_cell.angle_beta   90.00
_cell.angle_gamma   90.00
#
_symmetry.space_group_name_H-M   'P 1'
#
loop_
_entity.id
_entity.type
_entity.pdbx_description
1 polymer ?
#
loop_
_entity_poly.entity_id
_entity_poly.type
_entity_poly.pdbx_seq_one_letter_code
_entity_poly.pdbx_strand_id
1 'polypeptide(L)'
;MMRGTAVLVALLVSSSVAFAADDPLAKQAQAAMEKATAFFRSISTNGGYLWRYSEDLKDREGEGKATETQIWVQPPGTPAVGMAFVRAYEVTKDKRYLEAAKAAAEALAWGQLESGGWDYLVDFDPEKSPRWYRLADKGKVSAEDAAKRRNTTTFDDNNTQAALR
;
A
#
# COMPACT_ATOMS: atom_id res chain seq x y z
N MET A 1 -43.23 -60.87 -30.84
CA MET A 1 -42.43 -59.74 -31.36
C MET A 1 -42.42 -58.64 -30.31
N MET A 2 -41.26 -58.39 -29.71
CA MET A 2 -41.00 -57.30 -28.75
C MET A 2 -41.14 -55.92 -29.40
N ARG A 3 -41.86 -55.01 -28.75
CA ARG A 3 -41.69 -53.55 -28.77
C ARG A 3 -42.28 -53.07 -27.43
N GLY A 4 -41.61 -52.39 -26.52
CA GLY A 4 -40.52 -51.43 -26.62
C GLY A 4 -40.96 -50.23 -25.76
N THR A 5 -40.26 -50.01 -24.66
CA THR A 5 -40.51 -49.16 -23.49
C THR A 5 -40.68 -47.65 -23.76
N ALA A 6 -41.35 -46.94 -22.85
CA ALA A 6 -40.90 -45.62 -22.39
C ALA A 6 -41.48 -45.31 -21.00
N VAL A 7 -40.65 -45.45 -19.95
CA VAL A 7 -40.92 -44.89 -18.62
C VAL A 7 -40.22 -43.54 -18.56
N LEU A 8 -41.00 -42.46 -18.44
CA LEU A 8 -40.47 -41.12 -18.18
C LEU A 8 -40.03 -41.05 -16.71
N VAL A 9 -38.74 -40.96 -16.46
CA VAL A 9 -38.19 -40.62 -15.15
C VAL A 9 -37.98 -39.11 -15.13
N ALA A 10 -38.84 -38.40 -14.38
CA ALA A 10 -38.67 -36.98 -14.12
C ALA A 10 -37.54 -36.78 -13.10
N LEU A 11 -36.36 -36.39 -13.56
CA LEU A 11 -35.26 -35.93 -12.71
C LEU A 11 -35.59 -34.55 -12.15
N LEU A 12 -36.10 -34.51 -10.91
CA LEU A 12 -36.14 -33.31 -10.08
C LEU A 12 -34.70 -32.93 -9.72
N VAL A 13 -34.10 -32.05 -10.52
CA VAL A 13 -32.86 -31.37 -10.14
C VAL A 13 -33.22 -30.38 -9.05
N SER A 14 -33.11 -30.81 -7.78
CA SER A 14 -33.10 -29.89 -6.65
C SER A 14 -31.86 -29.01 -6.77
N SER A 15 -32.01 -27.85 -7.40
CA SER A 15 -31.04 -26.78 -7.33
C SER A 15 -31.02 -26.30 -5.88
N SER A 16 -30.10 -26.84 -5.09
CA SER A 16 -29.74 -26.27 -3.81
C SER A 16 -29.19 -24.87 -4.08
N VAL A 17 -30.07 -23.87 -4.03
CA VAL A 17 -29.64 -22.48 -3.92
C VAL A 17 -29.02 -22.38 -2.54
N ALA A 18 -27.72 -22.64 -2.46
CA ALA A 18 -26.93 -22.31 -1.29
C ALA A 18 -26.99 -20.78 -1.18
N PHE A 19 -27.94 -20.29 -0.39
CA PHE A 19 -27.87 -18.95 0.13
C PHE A 19 -26.52 -18.87 0.84
N ALA A 20 -25.59 -18.07 0.29
CA ALA A 20 -24.37 -17.72 0.97
C ALA A 20 -24.78 -17.11 2.30
N ALA A 21 -24.70 -17.91 3.36
CA ALA A 21 -24.99 -17.42 4.70
C ALA A 21 -24.05 -16.25 4.96
N ASP A 22 -24.62 -15.15 5.45
CA ASP A 22 -23.87 -14.03 6.02
C ASP A 22 -22.93 -14.57 7.10
N ASP A 23 -21.70 -14.89 6.74
CA ASP A 23 -20.70 -15.41 7.66
C ASP A 23 -20.36 -14.29 8.67
N PRO A 24 -20.69 -14.46 9.96
CA PRO A 24 -20.38 -13.47 10.98
C PRO A 24 -18.89 -13.11 11.01
N LEU A 25 -18.01 -14.07 10.69
CA LEU A 25 -16.57 -13.84 10.62
C LEU A 25 -16.21 -12.92 9.45
N ALA A 26 -16.82 -13.11 8.27
CA ALA A 26 -16.58 -12.26 7.11
C ALA A 26 -17.00 -10.80 7.37
N LYS A 27 -18.16 -10.60 8.03
CA LYS A 27 -18.62 -9.25 8.42
C LYS A 27 -17.70 -8.61 9.45
N GLN A 28 -17.24 -9.36 10.45
CA GLN A 28 -16.29 -8.87 11.44
C GLN A 28 -14.94 -8.51 10.80
N ALA A 29 -14.44 -9.34 9.88
CA ALA A 29 -13.21 -9.07 9.14
C ALA A 29 -13.33 -7.79 8.30
N GLN A 30 -14.44 -7.59 7.59
CA GLN A 30 -14.69 -6.38 6.80
C GLN A 30 -14.72 -5.13 7.69
N ALA A 31 -15.43 -5.19 8.82
CA ALA A 31 -15.49 -4.08 9.77
C ALA A 31 -14.10 -3.75 10.37
N ALA A 32 -13.31 -4.77 10.68
CA ALA A 32 -11.94 -4.60 11.17
C ALA A 32 -11.02 -3.97 10.10
N MET A 33 -11.11 -4.41 8.85
CA MET A 33 -10.35 -3.85 7.72
C MET A 33 -10.71 -2.38 7.47
N GLU A 34 -12.00 -2.04 7.54
CA GLU A 34 -12.48 -0.67 7.41
C GLU A 34 -11.93 0.22 8.53
N LYS A 35 -12.03 -0.22 9.79
CA LYS A 35 -11.49 0.50 10.95
C LYS A 35 -9.98 0.70 10.84
N ALA A 36 -9.24 -0.35 10.50
CA ALA A 36 -7.80 -0.28 10.32
C ALA A 36 -7.43 0.69 9.20
N THR A 37 -8.10 0.62 8.05
CA THR A 37 -7.85 1.53 6.93
C THR A 37 -8.13 2.98 7.31
N ALA A 38 -9.25 3.26 7.98
CA ALA A 38 -9.55 4.60 8.45
C ALA A 38 -8.45 5.15 9.39
N PHE A 39 -7.98 4.32 10.33
CA PHE A 39 -6.89 4.70 11.23
C PHE A 39 -5.58 4.97 10.47
N PHE A 40 -5.12 4.05 9.63
CA PHE A 40 -3.91 4.25 8.84
C PHE A 40 -4.02 5.51 7.97
N ARG A 41 -5.16 5.74 7.32
CA ARG A 41 -5.37 6.97 6.54
C ARG A 41 -5.26 8.23 7.40
N SER A 42 -5.78 8.21 8.64
CA SER A 42 -5.70 9.36 9.55
C SER A 42 -4.29 9.70 10.04
N ILE A 43 -3.37 8.72 10.09
CA ILE A 43 -2.00 8.93 10.59
C ILE A 43 -0.96 9.05 9.46
N SER A 44 -1.38 8.91 8.20
CA SER A 44 -0.46 8.93 7.07
C SER A 44 0.21 10.29 6.88
N THR A 45 1.48 10.27 6.45
CA THR A 45 2.19 11.48 6.03
C THR A 45 2.22 11.49 4.51
N ASN A 46 1.39 12.34 3.89
CA ASN A 46 1.20 12.38 2.43
C ASN A 46 0.87 11.01 1.80
N GLY A 47 0.17 10.14 2.54
CA GLY A 47 -0.16 8.79 2.10
C GLY A 47 0.90 7.73 2.42
N GLY A 48 2.06 8.09 2.97
CA GLY A 48 3.08 7.14 3.41
C GLY A 48 3.09 6.86 4.91
N TYR A 49 3.92 5.89 5.30
CA TYR A 49 3.88 5.23 6.60
C TYR A 49 5.28 4.91 7.16
N LEU A 50 5.36 4.75 8.48
CA LEU A 50 6.53 4.33 9.26
C LEU A 50 6.30 2.93 9.85
N TRP A 51 7.28 2.38 10.56
CA TRP A 51 7.20 1.04 11.16
C TRP A 51 6.40 1.01 12.45
N ARG A 52 6.63 2.00 13.31
CA ARG A 52 6.03 2.07 14.65
C ARG A 52 5.60 3.49 14.98
N TYR A 53 4.52 3.56 15.76
CA TYR A 53 3.95 4.78 16.31
C TYR A 53 3.58 4.51 17.77
N SER A 54 3.86 5.45 18.66
CA SER A 54 3.25 5.44 20.00
C SER A 54 1.73 5.66 19.88
N GLU A 55 0.96 5.26 20.90
CA GLU A 55 -0.51 5.44 20.91
C GLU A 55 -0.92 6.91 20.79
N ASP A 56 -0.08 7.83 21.30
CA ASP A 56 -0.29 9.28 21.20
C ASP A 56 0.37 9.92 19.97
N LEU A 57 0.97 9.11 19.08
CA LEU A 57 1.63 9.48 17.83
C LEU A 57 2.82 10.46 17.97
N LYS A 58 3.30 10.70 19.20
CA LYS A 58 4.46 11.56 19.47
C LYS A 58 5.77 10.90 19.10
N ASP A 59 5.88 9.59 19.33
CA ASP A 59 7.03 8.81 18.91
C ASP A 59 6.69 8.06 17.63
N ARG A 60 7.59 8.19 16.65
CA ARG A 60 7.46 7.56 15.34
C ARG A 60 8.81 7.02 14.91
N GLU A 61 8.83 5.85 14.31
CA GLU A 61 10.08 5.14 14.04
C GLU A 61 10.07 4.43 12.68
N GLY A 62 11.16 4.62 11.93
CA GLY A 62 11.65 3.67 10.95
C GLY A 62 12.81 2.89 11.56
N GLU A 63 13.95 2.85 10.88
CA GLU A 63 15.20 2.30 11.45
C GLU A 63 15.66 3.08 12.70
N GLY A 64 15.35 4.38 12.73
CA GLY A 64 15.52 5.23 13.90
C GLY A 64 14.32 6.15 14.12
N LYS A 65 14.49 7.12 15.00
CA LYS A 65 13.47 8.15 15.27
C LYS A 65 13.15 8.93 13.99
N ALA A 66 11.87 9.03 13.66
CA ALA A 66 11.36 9.74 12.50
C ALA A 66 10.58 11.00 12.93
N THR A 67 10.55 11.99 12.04
CA THR A 67 9.70 13.18 12.20
C THR A 67 8.29 12.94 11.64
N GLU A 68 7.37 13.87 11.92
CA GLU A 68 6.02 13.79 11.35
C GLU A 68 5.96 13.98 9.82
N THR A 69 7.01 14.55 9.24
CA THR A 69 7.19 14.77 7.81
C THR A 69 7.84 13.59 7.09
N GLN A 70 8.21 12.53 7.81
CA GLN A 70 8.95 11.40 7.26
C GLN A 70 8.08 10.16 7.10
N ILE A 71 8.41 9.38 6.07
CA ILE A 71 7.91 8.03 5.84
C ILE A 71 9.09 7.11 5.56
N TRP A 72 8.92 5.80 5.78
CA TRP A 72 9.96 4.81 5.51
C TRP A 72 9.65 4.03 4.24
N VAL A 73 10.67 3.75 3.44
CA VAL A 73 10.58 2.91 2.24
C VAL A 73 10.90 1.46 2.57
N GLN A 74 11.91 1.22 3.41
CA GLN A 74 12.32 -0.12 3.80
C GLN A 74 11.16 -0.84 4.50
N PRO A 75 10.80 -2.06 4.07
CA PRO A 75 9.75 -2.84 4.71
C PRO A 75 10.00 -3.01 6.23
N PRO A 76 8.95 -3.00 7.07
CA PRO A 76 7.52 -2.95 6.72
C PRO A 76 6.96 -1.52 6.56
N GLY A 77 7.72 -0.57 6.00
CA GLY A 77 7.28 0.80 5.75
C GLY A 77 6.20 0.95 4.66
N THR A 78 6.20 2.10 4.00
CA THR A 78 5.19 2.54 3.04
C THR A 78 4.82 1.50 1.97
N PRO A 79 5.77 0.81 1.31
CA PRO A 79 5.41 -0.19 0.30
C PRO A 79 4.61 -1.36 0.87
N ALA A 80 4.92 -1.82 2.10
CA ALA A 80 4.23 -2.94 2.72
C ALA A 80 2.76 -2.59 3.03
N VAL A 81 2.51 -1.38 3.55
CA VAL A 81 1.15 -0.88 3.81
C VAL A 81 0.39 -0.66 2.50
N GLY A 82 1.04 -0.09 1.47
CA GLY A 82 0.45 0.08 0.15
C GLY A 82 -0.02 -1.25 -0.44
N MET A 83 0.81 -2.30 -0.38
CA MET A 83 0.44 -3.63 -0.86
C MET A 83 -0.68 -4.28 -0.04
N ALA A 84 -0.78 -4.00 1.26
CA ALA A 84 -1.91 -4.44 2.07
C ALA A 84 -3.23 -3.83 1.58
N PHE A 85 -3.22 -2.56 1.18
CA PHE A 85 -4.38 -1.90 0.58
C PHE A 85 -4.71 -2.42 -0.83
N VAL A 86 -3.71 -2.70 -1.66
CA VAL A 86 -3.93 -3.38 -2.96
C VAL A 86 -4.65 -4.71 -2.73
N ARG A 87 -4.16 -5.52 -1.79
CA ARG A 87 -4.77 -6.81 -1.49
C ARG A 87 -6.19 -6.68 -0.96
N ALA A 88 -6.45 -5.71 -0.10
CA ALA A 88 -7.79 -5.41 0.40
C ALA A 88 -8.74 -5.04 -0.75
N TYR A 89 -8.29 -4.21 -1.70
CA TYR A 89 -9.08 -3.88 -2.89
C TYR A 89 -9.32 -5.10 -3.79
N GLU A 90 -8.32 -5.94 -4.02
CA GLU A 90 -8.45 -7.13 -4.86
C GLU A 90 -9.58 -8.06 -4.38
N VAL A 91 -9.68 -8.25 -3.06
CA VAL A 91 -10.63 -9.17 -2.44
C VAL A 91 -12.01 -8.56 -2.27
N THR A 92 -12.10 -7.28 -1.89
CA THR A 92 -13.37 -6.64 -1.54
C THR A 92 -14.00 -5.84 -2.68
N LYS A 93 -13.18 -5.40 -3.66
CA LYS A 93 -13.51 -4.41 -4.69
C LYS A 93 -13.98 -3.06 -4.15
N ASP A 94 -13.75 -2.78 -2.87
CA ASP A 94 -14.09 -1.50 -2.25
C ASP A 94 -13.03 -0.45 -2.61
N LYS A 95 -13.47 0.60 -3.31
CA LYS A 95 -12.60 1.68 -3.80
C LYS A 95 -11.82 2.38 -2.69
N ARG A 96 -12.29 2.36 -1.45
CA ARG A 96 -11.58 2.98 -0.31
C ARG A 96 -10.18 2.43 -0.15
N TYR A 97 -9.99 1.13 -0.35
CA TYR A 97 -8.66 0.51 -0.31
C TYR A 97 -7.82 0.87 -1.53
N LEU A 98 -8.42 0.99 -2.72
CA LEU A 98 -7.69 1.44 -3.91
C LEU A 98 -7.17 2.88 -3.75
N GLU A 99 -7.98 3.78 -3.22
CA GLU A 99 -7.54 5.17 -2.97
C GLU A 99 -6.45 5.24 -1.89
N ALA A 100 -6.52 4.37 -0.87
CA ALA A 100 -5.46 4.23 0.12
C ALA A 100 -4.14 3.72 -0.50
N ALA A 101 -4.22 2.72 -1.39
CA ALA A 101 -3.07 2.19 -2.12
C ALA A 101 -2.42 3.23 -3.03
N LYS A 102 -3.23 3.98 -3.79
CA LYS A 102 -2.76 5.07 -4.67
C LYS A 102 -1.99 6.13 -3.89
N ALA A 103 -2.49 6.54 -2.73
CA ALA A 103 -1.79 7.54 -1.93
C ALA A 103 -0.43 7.04 -1.42
N ALA A 104 -0.30 5.76 -1.07
CA ALA A 104 1.00 5.18 -0.74
C ALA A 104 1.94 5.16 -1.95
N ALA A 105 1.42 4.83 -3.14
CA ALA A 105 2.18 4.86 -4.38
C ALA A 105 2.62 6.29 -4.77
N GLU A 106 1.75 7.29 -4.59
CA GLU A 106 2.06 8.70 -4.83
C GLU A 106 3.16 9.20 -3.88
N ALA A 107 3.12 8.79 -2.60
CA ALA A 107 4.16 9.11 -1.64
C ALA A 107 5.53 8.53 -2.04
N LEU A 108 5.56 7.28 -2.53
CA LEU A 108 6.76 6.66 -3.05
C LEU A 108 7.24 7.35 -4.33
N ALA A 109 6.35 7.61 -5.29
CA ALA A 109 6.69 8.29 -6.53
C ALA A 109 7.29 9.69 -6.30
N TRP A 110 6.75 10.43 -5.32
CA TRP A 110 7.29 11.73 -4.91
C TRP A 110 8.74 11.64 -4.42
N GLY A 111 9.06 10.57 -3.68
CA GLY A 111 10.37 10.34 -3.10
C GLY A 111 11.39 9.66 -4.00
N GLN A 112 11.01 9.28 -5.23
CA GLN A 112 11.92 8.57 -6.14
C GLN A 112 13.14 9.43 -6.48
N LEU A 113 14.33 8.87 -6.32
CA LEU A 113 15.59 9.52 -6.65
C LEU A 113 15.77 9.61 -8.16
N GLU A 114 16.56 10.59 -8.62
CA GLU A 114 16.87 10.70 -10.05
C GLU A 114 17.62 9.47 -10.59
N SER A 115 18.39 8.79 -9.74
CA SER A 115 19.04 7.51 -10.06
C SER A 115 18.08 6.32 -10.26
N GLY A 116 16.78 6.50 -10.00
CA GLY A 116 15.71 5.57 -10.39
C GLY A 116 15.12 4.73 -9.25
N GLY A 117 15.79 4.63 -8.10
CA GLY A 117 15.26 3.95 -6.90
C GLY A 117 15.01 4.89 -5.73
N TRP A 118 15.18 4.37 -4.52
CA TRP A 118 14.88 5.09 -3.27
C TRP A 118 16.04 5.02 -2.27
N ASP A 119 16.14 6.07 -1.43
CA ASP A 119 16.82 6.00 -0.13
C ASP A 119 15.89 5.29 0.89
N TYR A 120 16.33 5.07 2.13
CA TYR A 120 15.54 4.39 3.16
C TYR A 120 14.27 5.15 3.58
N LEU A 121 14.28 6.47 3.44
CA LEU A 121 13.19 7.34 3.87
C LEU A 121 12.86 8.39 2.81
N VAL A 122 11.65 8.95 2.93
CA VAL A 122 11.23 10.15 2.21
C VAL A 122 10.85 11.18 3.26
N ASP A 123 11.41 12.40 3.14
CA ASP A 123 11.07 13.53 4.02
C ASP A 123 10.35 14.59 3.19
N PHE A 124 9.13 14.94 3.60
CA PHE A 124 8.29 15.92 2.94
C PHE A 124 8.50 17.36 3.46
N ASP A 125 9.37 17.55 4.45
CA ASP A 125 9.72 18.88 4.94
C ASP A 125 10.36 19.70 3.79
N PRO A 126 9.82 20.88 3.42
CA PRO A 126 10.31 21.65 2.29
C PRO A 126 11.75 22.16 2.47
N GLU A 127 12.21 22.29 3.71
CA GLU A 127 13.57 22.74 4.01
C GLU A 127 14.57 21.58 4.04
N LYS A 128 14.12 20.35 4.38
CA LYS A 128 14.99 19.16 4.44
C LYS A 128 14.97 18.33 3.18
N SER A 129 13.83 18.24 2.49
CA SER A 129 13.64 17.47 1.27
C SER A 129 14.63 17.82 0.14
N PRO A 130 15.12 19.07 -0.01
CA PRO A 130 16.16 19.39 -1.00
C PRO A 130 17.49 18.68 -0.75
N ARG A 131 17.68 17.98 0.38
CA ARG A 131 18.83 17.10 0.61
C ARG A 131 18.89 15.92 -0.36
N TRP A 132 17.76 15.51 -0.94
CA TRP A 132 17.69 14.45 -1.95
C TRP A 132 17.52 15.04 -3.35
N TYR A 133 18.21 14.45 -4.33
CA TYR A 133 17.99 14.76 -5.73
C TYR A 133 16.95 13.80 -6.28
N ARG A 134 15.71 14.28 -6.37
CA ARG A 134 14.59 13.46 -6.79
C ARG A 134 14.46 13.48 -8.30
N LEU A 135 13.82 12.46 -8.85
CA LEU A 135 13.50 12.38 -10.28
C LEU A 135 12.72 13.62 -10.74
N ALA A 136 11.82 14.12 -9.89
CA ALA A 136 11.02 15.32 -10.16
C ALA A 136 11.85 16.62 -10.25
N ASP A 137 13.07 16.65 -9.72
CA ASP A 137 13.97 17.81 -9.74
C ASP A 137 14.84 17.85 -11.01
N LYS A 138 14.86 16.76 -11.81
CA LYS A 138 15.66 16.65 -13.02
C LYS A 138 15.38 17.78 -14.00
N GLY A 139 16.41 18.55 -14.34
CA GLY A 139 16.32 19.72 -15.23
C GLY A 139 15.69 20.97 -14.61
N LYS A 140 15.36 20.96 -13.30
CA LYS A 140 14.81 22.11 -12.57
C LYS A 140 15.80 22.76 -11.61
N VAL A 141 16.93 22.10 -11.35
CA VAL A 141 18.01 22.59 -10.48
C VAL A 141 19.33 22.63 -11.26
N SER A 142 20.27 23.46 -10.81
CA SER A 142 21.61 23.54 -11.41
C SER A 142 22.38 22.22 -11.25
N ALA A 143 23.36 21.97 -12.11
CA ALA A 143 24.23 20.80 -11.99
C ALA A 143 25.04 20.85 -10.68
N GLU A 144 25.47 22.04 -10.28
CA GLU A 144 26.20 22.29 -9.04
C GLU A 144 25.35 21.99 -7.81
N ASP A 145 24.05 22.31 -7.83
CA ASP A 145 23.16 21.99 -6.73
C ASP A 145 22.76 20.52 -6.71
N ALA A 146 22.49 19.92 -7.87
CA ALA A 146 22.23 18.48 -7.97
C ALA A 146 23.40 17.65 -7.40
N ALA A 147 24.65 18.04 -7.68
CA ALA A 147 25.84 17.36 -7.19
C ALA A 147 26.01 17.37 -5.65
N LYS A 148 25.36 18.29 -4.93
CA LYS A 148 25.40 18.38 -3.45
C LYS A 148 24.33 17.52 -2.78
N ARG A 149 23.36 17.02 -3.54
CA ARG A 149 22.20 16.27 -3.03
C ARG A 149 22.45 14.77 -3.08
N ARG A 150 21.75 14.02 -2.22
CA ARG A 150 21.76 12.57 -2.20
C ARG A 150 21.03 12.02 -3.43
N ASN A 151 21.72 11.18 -4.22
CA ASN A 151 21.13 10.50 -5.37
C ASN A 151 21.49 9.01 -5.40
N THR A 152 21.80 8.40 -4.25
CA THR A 152 22.20 6.98 -4.18
C THR A 152 20.98 6.12 -3.91
N THR A 153 20.60 5.29 -4.88
CA THR A 153 19.60 4.24 -4.72
C THR A 153 20.13 3.12 -3.83
N THR A 154 19.33 2.63 -2.87
CA THR A 154 19.65 1.41 -2.11
C THR A 154 18.75 0.23 -2.47
N PHE A 155 19.38 -0.93 -2.66
CA PHE A 155 18.75 -2.24 -2.88
C PHE A 155 18.83 -3.13 -1.64
N ASP A 156 19.48 -2.64 -0.58
CA ASP A 156 19.59 -3.32 0.69
C ASP A 156 18.21 -3.45 1.35
N ASP A 157 18.04 -4.50 2.17
CA ASP A 157 16.79 -4.79 2.91
C ASP A 157 15.51 -4.72 2.07
N ASN A 158 15.61 -5.06 0.78
CA ASN A 158 14.48 -5.05 -0.15
C ASN A 158 13.83 -3.65 -0.29
N ASN A 159 14.59 -2.56 -0.08
CA ASN A 159 14.09 -1.18 -0.10
C ASN A 159 13.50 -0.78 -1.47
N THR A 160 14.34 -0.62 -2.50
CA THR A 160 13.87 -0.24 -3.85
C THR A 160 12.97 -1.31 -4.47
N GLN A 161 13.26 -2.59 -4.22
CA GLN A 161 12.49 -3.70 -4.75
C GLN A 161 11.07 -3.74 -4.18
N ALA A 162 10.86 -3.34 -2.91
CA ALA A 162 9.52 -3.23 -2.34
C ALA A 162 8.74 -2.07 -2.96
N ALA A 163 9.39 -0.93 -3.17
CA ALA A 163 8.75 0.27 -3.72
C ALA A 163 8.25 0.11 -5.17
N LEU A 164 8.77 -0.88 -5.91
CA LEU A 164 8.40 -1.17 -7.29
C LEU A 164 7.20 -2.12 -7.47
N ARG A 165 6.67 -2.70 -6.38
CA ARG A 165 5.61 -3.73 -6.44
C ARG A 165 4.21 -3.15 -6.64
#